data_AF-A0A2G9SHE3-F1
#
_entry.id   AF-A0A2G9SHE3-F1
#
_cell.length_a   1.000
_cell.length_b   1.000
_cell.length_c   1.000
_cell.angle_alpha   90.00
_cell.angle_beta   90.00
_cell.angle_gamma   90.00
#
_symmetry.space_group_name_H-M   'P 1'
#
loop_
_entity.id
_entity.type
_entity.pdbx_description
1 polymer ?
#
loop_
_entity_poly.entity_id
_entity_poly.type
_entity_poly.pdbx_seq_one_letter_code
_entity_poly.pdbx_strand_id
1 'polypeptide(L)'
;MDAMIKKSIDFRESQEAEPHALWEYPCRALSQPVKVLSFDFMETVPANDMKAEGSMSLVRSGRCHGIVLWMEYQLTEDISVSTGLLEVSEEKGDCRWYPHSKQGIFFLNHVLELGPSSTQTYSSVSYQLTFSPKLGDIQMSFVPNS
;
A
#
# COMPACT_ATOMS: atom_id res chain seq x y z
N MET A 1 -0.40 4.17 -31.42
CA MET A 1 0.77 4.02 -30.54
C MET A 1 0.32 3.97 -29.08
N ASP A 2 -0.59 4.84 -28.65
CA ASP A 2 -1.11 4.88 -27.28
C ASP A 2 -1.86 3.63 -26.80
N ALA A 3 -2.60 2.93 -27.68
CA ALA A 3 -3.37 1.75 -27.26
C ALA A 3 -2.50 0.54 -26.89
N MET A 4 -1.32 0.39 -27.52
CA MET A 4 -0.36 -0.67 -27.16
C MET A 4 0.37 -0.34 -25.86
N ILE A 5 0.76 0.92 -25.69
CA ILE A 5 1.38 1.43 -24.47
C ILE A 5 0.42 1.25 -23.28
N LYS A 6 -0.85 1.64 -23.45
CA LYS A 6 -1.87 1.49 -22.42
C LYS A 6 -2.09 0.02 -22.04
N LYS A 7 -2.18 -0.91 -23.01
CA LYS A 7 -2.31 -2.35 -22.71
C LYS A 7 -1.11 -2.91 -21.96
N SER A 8 0.12 -2.49 -22.28
CA SER A 8 1.31 -2.94 -21.57
C SER A 8 1.45 -2.32 -20.17
N ILE A 9 0.99 -1.08 -20.01
CA ILE A 9 0.98 -0.35 -18.73
C ILE A 9 -0.11 -0.93 -17.82
N ASP A 10 -1.33 -1.08 -18.32
CA ASP A 10 -2.45 -1.70 -17.58
C ASP A 10 -2.08 -3.10 -17.08
N PHE A 11 -1.21 -3.85 -17.77
CA PHE A 11 -0.77 -5.17 -17.33
C PHE A 11 0.26 -5.12 -16.18
N ARG A 12 1.14 -4.10 -16.13
CA ARG A 12 2.22 -4.02 -15.13
C ARG A 12 1.84 -3.14 -13.93
N GLU A 13 1.25 -1.96 -14.18
CA GLU A 13 0.86 -1.02 -13.11
C GLU A 13 -0.34 -1.51 -12.29
N SER A 14 -1.18 -2.40 -12.83
CA SER A 14 -2.34 -2.93 -12.12
C SER A 14 -2.09 -4.19 -11.30
N GLN A 15 -0.86 -4.75 -11.34
CA GLN A 15 -0.56 -6.03 -10.69
C GLN A 15 0.61 -5.98 -9.71
N GLU A 16 1.51 -5.01 -9.83
CA GLU A 16 2.71 -4.92 -8.99
C GLU A 16 2.90 -3.52 -8.40
N ALA A 17 3.48 -3.48 -7.20
CA ALA A 17 3.87 -2.22 -6.58
C ALA A 17 5.22 -1.73 -7.12
N GLU A 18 5.30 -0.45 -7.43
CA GLU A 18 6.52 0.18 -7.92
C GLU A 18 7.34 0.82 -6.78
N PRO A 19 8.68 0.69 -6.79
CA PRO A 19 9.52 1.26 -5.74
C PRO A 19 9.81 2.75 -5.97
N HIS A 20 9.33 3.61 -5.07
CA HIS A 20 9.50 5.07 -5.12
C HIS A 20 10.03 5.66 -3.80
N ALA A 21 10.82 6.72 -3.88
CA ALA A 21 11.37 7.42 -2.70
C ALA A 21 10.38 8.48 -2.20
N LEU A 22 9.39 8.10 -1.40
CA LEU A 22 8.26 8.97 -1.05
C LEU A 22 8.64 10.22 -0.23
N TRP A 23 9.84 10.27 0.33
CA TRP A 23 10.34 11.49 0.98
C TRP A 23 10.52 12.66 -0.02
N GLU A 24 10.70 12.39 -1.31
CA GLU A 24 10.80 13.38 -2.38
C GLU A 24 9.42 13.83 -2.91
N TYR A 25 8.37 13.08 -2.60
CA TYR A 25 7.01 13.26 -3.14
C TYR A 25 6.00 13.48 -2.01
N PRO A 26 5.73 14.74 -1.62
CA PRO A 26 4.75 15.06 -0.59
C PRO A 26 3.38 14.40 -0.89
N CYS A 27 2.90 13.60 0.05
CA CYS A 27 1.63 12.89 -0.07
C CYS A 27 0.87 12.85 1.25
N ARG A 28 -0.41 12.48 1.17
CA ARG A 28 -1.37 12.56 2.27
C ARG A 28 -2.12 11.23 2.42
N ALA A 29 -2.11 10.65 3.62
CA ALA A 29 -2.81 9.42 3.93
C ALA A 29 -4.33 9.65 4.01
N LEU A 30 -5.09 8.88 3.24
CA LEU A 30 -6.57 8.91 3.25
C LEU A 30 -7.17 7.84 4.17
N SER A 31 -6.36 6.88 4.61
CA SER A 31 -6.69 5.84 5.59
C SER A 31 -5.72 5.89 6.78
N GLN A 32 -5.98 5.06 7.78
CA GLN A 32 -4.97 4.69 8.78
C GLN A 32 -4.11 3.54 8.24
N PRO A 33 -2.82 3.44 8.63
CA PRO A 33 -1.99 2.30 8.25
C PRO A 33 -2.57 1.00 8.83
N VAL A 34 -2.49 -0.07 8.05
CA VAL A 34 -2.97 -1.40 8.46
C VAL A 34 -1.85 -2.41 8.26
N LYS A 35 -1.61 -3.23 9.28
CA LYS A 35 -0.70 -4.37 9.17
C LYS A 35 -1.37 -5.48 8.35
N VAL A 36 -0.82 -5.76 7.18
CA VAL A 36 -1.38 -6.75 6.23
C VAL A 36 -0.75 -8.13 6.38
N LEU A 37 0.57 -8.23 6.52
CA LEU A 37 1.30 -9.48 6.69
C LEU A 37 2.28 -9.35 7.87
N SER A 38 2.60 -10.48 8.50
CA SER A 38 3.58 -10.57 9.59
C SER A 38 4.47 -11.78 9.34
N PHE A 39 5.78 -11.59 9.45
CA PHE A 39 6.78 -12.63 9.27
C PHE A 39 7.54 -12.80 10.57
N ASP A 40 7.46 -13.98 11.17
CA ASP A 40 8.25 -14.30 12.36
C ASP A 40 9.63 -14.79 11.94
N PHE A 41 10.67 -14.07 12.32
CA PHE A 41 12.06 -14.40 11.98
C PHE A 41 12.67 -15.44 12.94
N MET A 42 11.96 -15.80 14.02
CA MET A 42 12.35 -16.91 14.91
C MET A 42 11.91 -18.27 14.37
N GLU A 43 10.97 -18.28 13.43
CA GLU A 43 10.48 -19.49 12.76
C GLU A 43 11.12 -19.65 11.36
N THR A 44 11.09 -20.88 10.85
CA THR A 44 11.49 -21.12 9.46
C THR A 44 10.45 -20.54 8.51
N VAL A 45 10.89 -20.02 7.36
CA VAL A 45 9.98 -19.55 6.31
C VAL A 45 8.94 -20.64 6.00
N PRO A 46 7.62 -20.34 6.06
CA PRO A 46 6.58 -21.32 5.82
C PRO A 46 6.73 -22.00 4.45
N ALA A 47 6.34 -23.27 4.35
CA ALA A 47 6.37 -23.99 3.07
C ALA A 47 5.18 -23.63 2.16
N ASN A 48 4.10 -23.10 2.75
CA ASN A 48 2.86 -22.75 2.07
C ASN A 48 2.71 -21.23 1.94
N ASP A 49 1.96 -20.82 0.93
CA ASP A 49 1.65 -19.41 0.71
C ASP A 49 0.93 -18.79 1.91
N MET A 50 1.32 -17.56 2.25
CA MET A 50 0.69 -16.79 3.32
C MET A 50 -0.27 -15.79 2.71
N LYS A 51 -1.53 -15.80 3.16
CA LYS A 51 -2.58 -14.93 2.62
C LYS A 51 -3.06 -13.95 3.68
N ALA A 52 -3.32 -12.73 3.24
CA ALA A 52 -3.94 -11.69 4.04
C ALA A 52 -5.06 -11.03 3.26
N GLU A 53 -6.24 -10.96 3.87
CA GLU A 53 -7.42 -10.33 3.31
C GLU A 53 -8.02 -9.39 4.33
N GLY A 54 -8.56 -8.27 3.87
CA GLY A 54 -9.17 -7.29 4.75
C GLY A 54 -9.67 -6.07 3.99
N SER A 55 -9.99 -5.03 4.74
CA SER A 55 -10.44 -3.75 4.18
C SER A 55 -9.86 -2.59 4.97
N MET A 56 -9.38 -1.56 4.28
CA MET A 56 -8.95 -0.30 4.89
C MET A 56 -10.04 0.75 4.73
N SER A 57 -10.46 1.37 5.84
CA SER A 57 -11.43 2.46 5.79
C SER A 57 -10.77 3.74 5.30
N LEU A 58 -11.46 4.43 4.39
CA LEU A 58 -11.06 5.74 3.89
C LEU A 58 -11.70 6.81 4.78
N VAL A 59 -10.88 7.42 5.63
CA VAL A 59 -11.35 8.31 6.72
C VAL A 59 -11.15 9.79 6.42
N ARG A 60 -10.45 10.13 5.33
CA ARG A 60 -10.24 11.52 4.90
C ARG A 60 -10.71 11.73 3.47
N SER A 61 -11.35 12.88 3.21
CA SER A 61 -11.67 13.33 1.84
C SER A 61 -10.39 13.66 1.07
N GLY A 62 -10.37 13.45 -0.24
CA GLY A 62 -9.19 13.63 -1.09
C GLY A 62 -9.25 12.84 -2.39
N ARG A 63 -8.09 12.75 -3.07
CA ARG A 63 -7.91 11.91 -4.26
C ARG A 63 -6.94 10.79 -3.94
N CYS A 64 -7.42 9.54 -4.00
CA CYS A 64 -6.58 8.36 -3.81
C CYS A 64 -6.00 7.94 -5.17
N HIS A 65 -4.69 8.08 -5.31
CA HIS A 65 -3.98 7.69 -6.54
C HIS A 65 -3.39 6.27 -6.45
N GLY A 66 -3.13 5.78 -5.23
CA GLY A 66 -2.47 4.51 -5.01
C GLY A 66 -2.41 4.12 -3.53
N ILE A 67 -1.99 2.88 -3.31
CA ILE A 67 -1.76 2.29 -2.00
C ILE A 67 -0.25 2.21 -1.79
N VAL A 68 0.22 2.62 -0.61
CA VAL A 68 1.64 2.53 -0.26
C VAL A 68 1.86 1.34 0.68
N LEU A 69 2.92 0.58 0.42
CA LEU A 69 3.37 -0.54 1.21
C LEU A 69 4.81 -0.29 1.68
N TRP A 70 5.09 -0.70 2.91
CA TRP A 70 6.43 -0.68 3.51
C TRP A 70 6.57 -1.83 4.50
N MET A 71 7.79 -2.05 4.98
CA MET A 71 8.09 -3.03 6.01
C MET A 71 8.43 -2.34 7.34
N GLU A 72 7.99 -2.94 8.42
CA GLU A 72 8.42 -2.63 9.78
C GLU A 72 9.08 -3.86 10.38
N TYR A 73 10.24 -3.67 11.01
CA TYR A 73 11.03 -4.74 11.59
C TYR A 73 11.11 -4.56 13.10
N GLN A 74 10.72 -5.59 13.84
CA GLN A 74 10.93 -5.65 15.29
C GLN A 74 12.30 -6.27 15.55
N LEU A 75 13.24 -5.50 16.11
CA LEU A 75 14.61 -5.94 16.39
C LEU A 75 14.74 -6.58 17.77
N THR A 76 14.05 -6.01 18.76
CA THR A 76 13.94 -6.49 20.15
C THR A 76 12.51 -6.28 20.62
N GLU A 77 12.11 -6.65 21.85
CA GLU A 77 10.74 -6.42 22.34
C GLU A 77 10.34 -4.93 22.37
N ASP A 78 11.31 -4.03 22.50
CA ASP A 78 11.13 -2.59 22.68
C ASP A 78 11.58 -1.74 21.47
N ILE A 79 12.33 -2.32 20.52
CA ILE A 79 12.88 -1.58 19.38
C ILE A 79 12.26 -2.08 18.08
N SER A 80 11.57 -1.18 17.38
CA SER A 80 11.12 -1.36 16.01
C SER A 80 11.71 -0.32 15.06
N VAL A 81 11.89 -0.71 13.80
CA VAL A 81 12.41 0.14 12.73
C VAL A 81 11.45 0.10 11.54
N SER A 82 10.96 1.26 11.14
CA SER A 82 10.17 1.43 9.91
C SER A 82 11.08 1.77 8.73
N THR A 83 10.84 1.12 7.59
CA THR A 83 11.46 1.45 6.30
C THR A 83 10.60 2.36 5.42
N GLY A 84 9.47 2.82 5.94
CA GLY A 84 8.50 3.62 5.21
C GLY A 84 7.94 4.72 6.08
N LEU A 85 6.69 4.55 6.51
CA LEU A 85 5.96 5.60 7.20
C LEU A 85 6.57 5.84 8.59
N LEU A 86 6.94 7.08 8.89
CA LEU A 86 7.48 7.50 10.18
C LEU A 86 6.45 8.23 11.04
N GLU A 87 5.59 9.03 10.39
CA GLU A 87 4.58 9.84 11.06
C GLU A 87 3.46 10.21 10.07
N VAL A 88 2.24 10.33 10.57
CA VAL A 88 1.10 10.89 9.84
C VAL A 88 0.55 12.03 10.67
N SER A 89 0.48 13.23 10.09
CA SER A 89 -0.19 14.36 10.73
C SER A 89 -1.66 14.03 10.95
N GLU A 90 -2.17 14.11 12.18
CA GLU A 90 -3.57 13.78 12.48
C GLU A 90 -4.56 14.70 11.73
N GLU A 91 -4.27 15.99 11.69
CA GLU A 91 -5.16 17.02 11.12
C GLU A 91 -5.28 16.93 9.59
N LYS A 92 -4.13 16.83 8.90
CA LYS A 92 -4.09 16.89 7.43
C LYS A 92 -3.91 15.52 6.80
N GLY A 93 -3.23 14.60 7.49
CA GLY A 93 -2.82 13.31 6.95
C GLY A 93 -1.47 13.37 6.23
N ASP A 94 -0.71 14.46 6.36
CA ASP A 94 0.60 14.60 5.72
C ASP A 94 1.54 13.50 6.22
N CYS A 95 2.18 12.79 5.30
CA CYS A 95 3.03 11.64 5.62
C CYS A 95 4.51 12.06 5.68
N ARG A 96 5.22 11.63 6.72
CA ARG A 96 6.69 11.66 6.77
C ARG A 96 7.23 10.27 6.46
N TRP A 97 8.07 10.16 5.45
CA TRP A 97 8.65 8.91 4.98
C TRP A 97 10.13 8.79 5.34
N TYR A 98 10.58 7.55 5.53
CA TYR A 98 11.97 7.22 5.77
C TYR A 98 12.81 7.47 4.51
N PRO A 99 13.84 8.34 4.56
CA PRO A 99 14.52 8.81 3.35
C PRO A 99 15.50 7.80 2.74
N HIS A 100 15.94 6.80 3.51
CA HIS A 100 16.97 5.85 3.07
C HIS A 100 16.41 4.53 2.51
N SER A 101 15.10 4.47 2.26
CA SER A 101 14.46 3.33 1.59
C SER A 101 13.44 3.82 0.57
N LYS A 102 13.18 3.00 -0.44
CA LYS A 102 12.03 3.15 -1.33
C LYS A 102 10.84 2.42 -0.73
N GLN A 103 9.65 2.94 -0.97
CA GLN A 103 8.37 2.34 -0.59
C GLN A 103 7.69 1.80 -1.84
N GLY A 104 6.93 0.72 -1.70
CA GLY A 104 6.15 0.16 -2.79
C GLY A 104 4.87 0.96 -2.98
N ILE A 105 4.60 1.42 -4.18
CA ILE A 105 3.35 2.10 -4.53
C ILE A 105 2.59 1.22 -5.53
N PHE A 106 1.41 0.76 -5.13
CA PHE A 106 0.45 0.17 -6.03
C PHE A 106 -0.47 1.27 -6.56
N PHE A 107 -0.34 1.65 -7.83
CA PHE A 107 -1.20 2.66 -8.43
C PHE A 107 -2.57 2.07 -8.75
N LEU A 108 -3.62 2.82 -8.45
CA LEU A 108 -4.97 2.43 -8.84
C LEU A 108 -5.19 2.79 -10.30
N ASN A 109 -5.88 1.89 -11.04
CA ASN A 109 -6.23 2.12 -12.45
C ASN A 109 -7.03 3.43 -12.67
N HIS A 110 -7.76 3.87 -11.63
CA HIS A 110 -8.51 5.11 -11.63
C HIS A 110 -8.34 5.82 -10.28
N VAL A 111 -8.27 7.15 -10.33
CA VAL A 111 -8.20 7.99 -9.12
C VAL A 111 -9.54 7.92 -8.39
N LEU A 112 -9.51 7.56 -7.10
CA LEU A 112 -10.72 7.57 -6.27
C LEU A 112 -10.92 8.98 -5.71
N GLU A 113 -12.04 9.61 -6.04
CA GLU A 113 -12.43 10.88 -5.45
C GLU A 113 -13.28 10.64 -4.20
N LEU A 114 -12.81 11.15 -3.06
CA LEU A 114 -13.43 11.00 -1.75
C LEU A 114 -13.89 12.37 -1.26
N GLY A 115 -15.19 12.54 -1.01
CA GLY A 115 -15.72 13.75 -0.41
C GLY A 115 -17.14 14.07 -0.85
N PRO A 116 -17.75 15.13 -0.32
CA PRO A 116 -19.15 15.47 -0.59
C PRO A 116 -19.42 15.88 -2.05
N SER A 117 -18.37 16.18 -2.82
CA SER A 117 -18.47 16.55 -4.23
C SER A 117 -18.22 15.39 -5.20
N SER A 118 -17.90 14.18 -4.72
CA SER A 118 -17.63 13.04 -5.60
C SER A 118 -18.94 12.43 -6.12
N THR A 119 -18.94 11.99 -7.38
CA THR A 119 -20.08 11.31 -8.00
C THR A 119 -20.21 9.85 -7.55
N GLN A 120 -19.11 9.28 -7.04
CA GLN A 120 -19.01 7.95 -6.46
C GLN A 120 -18.60 8.07 -4.99
N THR A 121 -19.31 7.36 -4.13
CA THR A 121 -18.96 7.26 -2.71
C THR A 121 -18.13 6.00 -2.54
N TYR A 122 -16.88 6.17 -2.11
CA TYR A 122 -16.02 5.07 -1.67
C TYR A 122 -15.76 5.23 -0.18
N SER A 123 -16.06 4.19 0.60
CA SER A 123 -15.88 4.18 2.06
C SER A 123 -14.66 3.37 2.49
N SER A 124 -14.21 2.43 1.65
CA SER A 124 -13.09 1.56 1.97
C SER A 124 -12.40 0.97 0.73
N VAL A 125 -11.25 0.35 0.92
CA VAL A 125 -10.54 -0.44 -0.10
C VAL A 125 -10.27 -1.82 0.48
N SER A 126 -10.87 -2.85 -0.14
CA SER A 126 -10.54 -4.24 0.15
C SER A 126 -9.15 -4.58 -0.38
N TYR A 127 -8.39 -5.37 0.35
CA TYR A 127 -7.09 -5.86 -0.07
C TYR A 127 -7.02 -7.38 0.04
N GLN A 128 -6.27 -7.98 -0.88
CA GLN A 128 -5.83 -9.37 -0.79
C GLN A 128 -4.36 -9.42 -1.17
N LEU A 129 -3.52 -9.92 -0.26
CA LEU A 129 -2.10 -10.15 -0.47
C LEU A 129 -1.78 -11.62 -0.30
N THR A 130 -0.91 -12.15 -1.16
CA THR A 130 -0.40 -13.53 -1.08
C THR A 130 1.12 -13.51 -1.20
N PHE A 131 1.82 -13.86 -0.13
CA PHE A 131 3.25 -14.13 -0.16
C PHE A 131 3.49 -15.58 -0.59
N SER A 132 4.32 -15.80 -1.61
CA SER A 132 4.73 -17.14 -2.03
C SER A 132 6.18 -17.43 -1.63
N PRO A 133 6.41 -18.26 -0.59
CA PRO A 133 7.74 -18.59 -0.09
C PRO A 133 8.70 -19.17 -1.13
N LYS A 134 8.15 -19.86 -2.13
CA LYS A 134 8.95 -20.52 -3.19
C LYS A 134 9.58 -19.53 -4.16
N LEU A 135 8.90 -18.40 -4.39
CA LEU A 135 9.34 -17.36 -5.32
C LEU A 135 9.96 -16.17 -4.58
N GLY A 136 9.57 -15.95 -3.33
CA GLY A 136 9.93 -14.74 -2.57
C GLY A 136 9.07 -13.52 -2.91
N ASP A 137 8.01 -13.72 -3.72
CA ASP A 137 7.18 -12.64 -4.24
C ASP A 137 5.89 -12.46 -3.44
N ILE A 138 5.37 -11.23 -3.46
CA ILE A 138 4.07 -10.88 -2.88
C ILE A 138 3.14 -10.41 -4.00
N GLN A 139 2.11 -11.20 -4.26
CA GLN A 139 1.01 -10.80 -5.13
C GLN A 139 0.02 -9.96 -4.33
N MET A 140 -0.52 -8.91 -4.94
CA MET A 140 -1.44 -8.01 -4.28
C MET A 140 -2.57 -7.58 -5.21
N SER A 141 -3.75 -7.37 -4.63
CA SER A 141 -4.89 -6.79 -5.32
C SER A 141 -5.65 -5.87 -4.37
N PHE A 142 -6.16 -4.77 -4.92
CA PHE A 142 -6.90 -3.75 -4.18
C PHE A 142 -8.18 -3.42 -4.91
N VAL A 143 -9.32 -3.48 -4.22
CA VAL A 143 -10.65 -3.25 -4.78
C VAL A 143 -11.36 -2.17 -3.96
N PRO A 144 -11.63 -0.99 -4.54
CA PRO A 144 -12.42 0.05 -3.87
C PRO A 144 -13.86 -0.42 -3.63
N ASN A 145 -14.41 -0.16 -2.43
CA ASN A 145 -15.79 -0.45 -2.08
C ASN A 145 -16.57 0.83 -1.76
N SER A 146 -17.85 0.84 -2.13
CA SER A 146 -18.79 1.90 -1.79
C SER A 146 -19.33 1.77 -0.38
#